data_AF-M4SHY4-F1
#
_entry.id   AF-M4SHY4-F1
#
_cell.length_a   1.000
_cell.length_b   1.000
_cell.length_c   1.000
_cell.angle_alpha   90.00
_cell.angle_beta   90.00
_cell.angle_gamma   90.00
#
_symmetry.space_group_name_H-M   'P 1'
#
loop_
_entity.id
_entity.type
_entity.pdbx_description
1 polymer ?
#
loop_
_entity_poly.entity_id
_entity_poly.type
_entity_poly.pdbx_seq_one_letter_code
_entity_poly.pdbx_strand_id
1 'polypeptide(L)'
;DQTVSRLHAELLIKYDESQCSDLDSLPNIVLTDNSKFGTFINDAKIDGFKALRQNDIVRFGAYNSIYQLCHEPLVVTTSCLSSSNKQLVKKLITKLGGHLVNDWCNECDLVVMDNITVTFKVIDALICQKRIV
;
A
#
# COMPACT_ATOMS: atom_id res chain seq x y z
N ASP A 1 24.75 -9.51 1.76
CA ASP A 1 25.56 -8.40 2.29
C ASP A 1 26.03 -8.75 3.69
N GLN A 2 27.33 -8.67 4.00
CA GLN A 2 27.89 -9.07 5.30
C GLN A 2 27.71 -8.02 6.41
N THR A 3 27.35 -6.79 6.03
CA THR A 3 27.15 -5.68 6.97
C THR A 3 25.68 -5.51 7.37
N VAL A 4 24.78 -6.29 6.79
CA VAL A 4 23.38 -6.33 7.17
C VAL A 4 23.18 -7.29 8.34
N SER A 5 22.91 -6.74 9.53
CA SER A 5 22.49 -7.50 10.72
C SER A 5 21.29 -8.42 10.44
N ARG A 6 21.16 -9.52 11.21
CA ARG A 6 20.03 -10.47 11.10
C ARG A 6 18.66 -9.85 11.41
N LEU A 7 18.63 -8.94 12.39
CA LEU A 7 17.48 -8.10 12.73
C LEU A 7 17.91 -6.64 12.51
N HIS A 8 18.02 -6.24 11.24
CA HIS A 8 18.64 -4.97 10.87
C HIS A 8 17.78 -3.76 11.21
N ALA A 9 16.54 -3.79 10.77
CA ALA A 9 15.59 -2.70 10.94
C ALA A 9 14.18 -3.26 11.06
N GLU A 10 13.30 -2.46 11.66
CA GLU A 10 11.87 -2.71 11.73
C GLU A 10 11.12 -1.64 10.93
N LEU A 11 10.10 -2.05 10.18
CA LEU A 11 9.21 -1.16 9.44
C LEU A 11 7.82 -1.23 10.06
N LEU A 12 7.36 -0.11 10.60
CA LEU A 12 6.00 0.06 11.09
C LEU A 12 5.19 0.83 10.04
N ILE A 13 4.17 0.18 9.49
CA ILE A 13 3.25 0.77 8.51
C ILE A 13 1.92 1.04 9.21
N LYS A 14 1.43 2.28 9.11
CA LYS A 14 0.11 2.69 9.60
C LYS A 14 -0.73 3.22 8.46
N TYR A 15 -1.94 2.69 8.34
CA TYR A 15 -2.93 3.10 7.34
C TYR A 15 -4.32 3.02 7.95
N ASP A 16 -5.00 4.17 8.03
CA ASP A 16 -6.27 4.31 8.74
C ASP A 16 -7.48 4.18 7.80
N GLU A 17 -8.66 3.85 8.36
CA GLU A 17 -9.89 3.74 7.57
C GLU A 17 -10.32 5.04 6.89
N SER A 18 -9.89 6.20 7.39
CA SER A 18 -10.11 7.50 6.76
C SER A 18 -9.35 7.66 5.45
N GLN A 19 -8.18 7.03 5.33
CA GLN A 19 -7.31 7.06 4.15
C GLN A 19 -7.86 6.19 3.02
N CYS A 20 -8.60 5.13 3.36
CA CYS A 20 -9.22 4.20 2.40
C CYS A 20 -10.12 4.87 1.36
N SER A 21 -10.65 6.08 1.61
CA SER A 21 -11.50 6.81 0.67
C SER A 21 -10.78 7.94 -0.08
N ASP A 22 -9.50 8.18 0.21
CA ASP A 22 -8.68 9.21 -0.39
C ASP A 22 -7.54 8.57 -1.20
N LEU A 23 -7.62 8.64 -2.53
CA LEU A 23 -6.65 8.01 -3.45
C LEU A 23 -5.25 8.61 -3.38
N ASP A 24 -5.13 9.86 -2.90
CA ASP A 24 -3.84 10.54 -2.78
C ASP A 24 -3.18 10.26 -1.41
N SER A 25 -3.89 9.58 -0.52
CA SER A 25 -3.39 9.30 0.83
C SER A 25 -2.33 8.22 0.81
N LEU A 26 -1.23 8.48 1.52
CA LEU A 26 -0.11 7.55 1.65
C LEU A 26 -0.08 6.92 3.05
N PRO A 27 0.32 5.65 3.18
CA PRO A 27 0.58 5.06 4.48
C PRO A 27 1.71 5.80 5.21
N ASN A 28 1.57 5.92 6.53
CA ASN A 28 2.63 6.44 7.38
C ASN A 28 3.61 5.29 7.68
N ILE A 29 4.84 5.41 7.23
CA ILE A 29 5.87 4.38 7.40
C ILE A 29 6.99 4.91 8.28
N VAL A 30 7.31 4.20 9.35
CA VAL A 30 8.43 4.49 10.25
C VAL A 30 9.42 3.34 10.19
N LEU A 31 10.68 3.66 9.92
CA LEU A 31 11.79 2.73 9.96
C LEU A 31 12.58 2.93 11.25
N THR A 32 12.84 1.85 11.98
CA THR A 32 13.70 1.83 13.17
C THR A 32 14.96 1.02 12.89
N ASP A 33 16.14 1.62 13.04
CA ASP A 33 17.44 0.96 12.90
C ASP A 33 17.83 0.24 14.20
N ASN A 34 18.13 -1.05 14.08
CA ASN A 34 18.60 -1.93 15.17
C ASN A 34 19.99 -2.53 14.85
N SER A 35 20.67 -1.99 13.83
CA SER A 35 21.81 -2.64 13.24
C SER A 35 23.16 -2.21 13.84
N LYS A 36 24.20 -3.00 13.56
CA LYS A 36 25.57 -2.69 13.98
C LYS A 36 26.23 -1.64 13.08
N PHE A 37 25.96 -1.72 11.77
CA PHE A 37 26.61 -0.90 10.75
C PHE A 37 25.76 0.29 10.29
N GLY A 38 24.53 0.41 10.81
CA GLY A 38 23.63 1.52 10.56
C GLY A 38 22.69 1.31 9.37
N THR A 39 21.58 2.03 9.42
CA THR A 39 20.70 2.28 8.28
C THR A 39 20.89 3.72 7.78
N PHE A 40 20.79 3.92 6.46
CA PHE A 40 20.94 5.21 5.81
C PHE A 40 19.71 5.49 4.94
N ILE A 41 19.22 6.73 4.97
CA ILE A 41 18.11 7.20 4.14
C ILE A 41 18.62 8.39 3.34
N ASN A 42 18.59 8.30 2.01
CA ASN A 42 19.13 9.29 1.08
C ASN A 42 20.57 9.69 1.45
N ASP A 43 21.42 8.67 1.64
CA ASP A 43 22.82 8.75 2.08
C ASP A 43 23.08 9.32 3.49
N ALA A 44 22.04 9.77 4.20
CA ALA A 44 22.15 10.20 5.58
C ALA A 44 21.92 9.02 6.53
N LYS A 45 22.92 8.73 7.37
CA LYS A 45 22.75 7.74 8.46
C LYS A 45 21.67 8.21 9.42
N ILE A 46 20.78 7.32 9.82
CA ILE A 46 19.76 7.61 10.84
C ILE A 46 20.20 7.17 12.23
N ASP A 47 19.59 7.77 13.24
CA ASP A 47 19.78 7.38 14.64
C ASP A 47 18.42 7.01 15.24
N GLY A 48 18.28 5.76 15.67
CA GLY A 48 17.00 5.21 16.13
C GLY A 48 15.99 5.07 14.99
N PHE A 49 14.94 5.90 15.00
CA PHE A 49 13.82 5.79 14.06
C PHE A 49 13.63 7.04 13.19
N LYS A 50 13.14 6.85 11.97
CA LYS A 50 12.82 7.93 11.03
C LYS A 50 11.60 7.59 10.18
N ALA A 51 10.74 8.58 9.95
CA ALA A 51 9.63 8.46 9.02
C ALA A 51 10.15 8.42 7.58
N LEU A 52 9.64 7.49 6.77
CA LEU A 52 9.96 7.37 5.35
C LEU A 52 8.95 8.14 4.49
N ARG A 53 9.42 8.61 3.35
CA ARG A 53 8.63 9.25 2.30
C ARG A 53 8.73 8.45 1.02
N GLN A 54 7.71 8.57 0.17
CA GLN A 54 7.75 7.97 -1.15
C GLN A 54 9.02 8.39 -1.89
N ASN A 55 9.64 7.42 -2.56
CA ASN A 55 10.92 7.53 -3.27
C ASN A 55 12.17 7.68 -2.38
N ASP A 56 12.07 7.60 -1.05
CA ASP A 56 13.26 7.52 -0.20
C ASP A 56 14.11 6.30 -0.56
N ILE A 57 15.42 6.51 -0.68
CA ILE A 57 16.41 5.47 -0.91
C ILE A 57 16.95 5.02 0.44
N VAL A 58 16.70 3.77 0.80
CA VAL A 58 17.13 3.16 2.05
C VAL A 58 18.30 2.21 1.78
N ARG A 59 19.42 2.42 2.47
CA ARG A 59 20.58 1.53 2.44
C ARG A 59 20.79 0.90 3.82
N PHE A 60 20.81 -0.43 3.85
CA PHE A 60 21.07 -1.22 5.05
C PHE A 60 22.53 -1.64 5.10
N GLY A 61 23.22 -1.34 6.20
CA GLY A 61 24.64 -1.63 6.35
C GLY A 61 25.55 -0.71 5.54
N ALA A 62 26.80 -1.12 5.36
CA ALA A 62 27.85 -0.28 4.77
C ALA A 62 28.08 -0.52 3.27
N TYR A 63 27.51 -1.57 2.68
CA TYR A 63 27.69 -1.91 1.27
C TYR A 63 26.43 -1.65 0.43
N ASN A 64 26.04 -2.57 -0.45
CA ASN A 64 25.13 -2.30 -1.57
C ASN A 64 23.70 -2.82 -1.37
N SER A 65 23.29 -3.10 -0.13
CA SER A 65 21.87 -3.39 0.18
C SER A 65 21.02 -2.12 0.14
N ILE A 66 20.71 -1.66 -1.06
CA ILE A 66 20.01 -0.41 -1.37
C ILE A 66 18.61 -0.73 -1.93
N TYR A 67 17.60 -0.06 -1.40
CA TYR A 67 16.18 -0.23 -1.75
C TYR A 67 15.54 1.15 -1.90
N GLN A 68 14.48 1.25 -2.71
CA GLN A 68 13.68 2.46 -2.82
C GLN A 68 12.28 2.18 -2.27
N LEU A 69 11.74 3.10 -1.47
CA LEU A 69 10.36 3.01 -1.03
C LEU A 69 9.42 3.43 -2.17
N CYS A 70 8.63 2.47 -2.66
CA CYS A 70 7.60 2.68 -3.66
C CYS A 70 6.22 2.42 -3.06
N HIS A 71 5.22 3.21 -3.45
CA HIS A 71 3.81 3.00 -3.09
C HIS A 71 3.01 2.68 -4.35
N GLU A 72 2.41 1.49 -4.37
CA GLU A 72 1.51 1.03 -5.43
C GLU A 72 0.22 0.54 -4.76
N PRO A 73 -0.81 1.40 -4.63
CA PRO A 73 -2.00 1.06 -3.88
C PRO A 73 -2.92 0.12 -4.66
N LEU A 74 -3.64 -0.72 -3.94
CA LEU A 74 -4.76 -1.50 -4.48
C LEU A 74 -6.02 -0.64 -4.50
N VAL A 75 -6.54 -0.31 -5.69
CA VAL A 75 -7.77 0.50 -5.84
C VAL A 75 -8.94 -0.39 -6.23
N VAL A 76 -10.00 -0.36 -5.44
CA VAL A 76 -11.16 -1.25 -5.57
C VAL A 76 -12.45 -0.45 -5.63
N THR A 77 -13.37 -0.85 -6.50
CA THR A 77 -14.78 -0.45 -6.38
C THR A 77 -15.67 -1.66 -6.17
N THR A 78 -16.92 -1.43 -5.76
CA THR A 78 -17.91 -2.48 -5.56
C THR A 78 -19.13 -2.27 -6.45
N SER A 79 -19.76 -3.36 -6.86
CA SER A 79 -20.99 -3.35 -7.65
C SER A 79 -22.01 -4.29 -7.04
N CYS A 80 -23.23 -3.79 -6.79
CA CYS A 80 -24.36 -4.57 -6.28
C CYS A 80 -24.07 -5.41 -5.00
N LEU A 81 -23.09 -5.00 -4.17
CA LEU A 81 -22.84 -5.63 -2.88
C LEU A 81 -23.85 -5.18 -1.83
N SER A 82 -24.23 -6.11 -0.94
CA SER A 82 -24.94 -5.78 0.29
C SER A 82 -24.12 -4.81 1.17
N SER A 83 -24.79 -4.00 1.99
CA SER A 83 -24.12 -3.06 2.89
C SER A 83 -23.13 -3.75 3.85
N SER A 84 -23.47 -4.96 4.33
CA SER A 84 -22.58 -5.76 5.17
C SER A 84 -21.33 -6.22 4.43
N ASN A 85 -21.48 -6.71 3.19
CA ASN A 85 -20.34 -7.14 2.38
C ASN A 85 -19.48 -5.95 1.96
N LYS A 86 -20.09 -4.81 1.61
CA LYS A 86 -19.35 -3.57 1.32
C LYS A 86 -18.50 -3.12 2.53
N GLN A 87 -19.04 -3.21 3.75
CA GLN A 87 -18.28 -2.91 4.97
C GLN A 87 -17.15 -3.91 5.22
N LEU A 88 -17.38 -5.20 4.98
CA LEU A 88 -16.36 -6.24 5.09
C LEU A 88 -15.22 -5.98 4.10
N VAL A 89 -15.55 -5.72 2.82
CA VAL A 89 -14.58 -5.35 1.79
C VAL A 89 -13.81 -4.11 2.21
N LYS A 90 -14.47 -3.04 2.68
CA LYS A 90 -13.79 -1.83 3.17
C LYS A 90 -12.75 -2.17 4.23
N LYS A 91 -13.10 -2.96 5.24
CA LYS A 91 -12.17 -3.36 6.31
C LYS A 91 -10.97 -4.16 5.79
N LEU A 92 -11.20 -5.08 4.86
CA LEU A 92 -10.13 -5.90 4.26
C LEU A 92 -9.21 -5.04 3.40
N ILE A 93 -9.75 -4.18 2.55
CA ILE A 93 -8.99 -3.27 1.70
C ILE A 93 -8.17 -2.29 2.54
N THR A 94 -8.74 -1.71 3.61
CA THR A 94 -7.97 -0.86 4.53
C THR A 94 -6.80 -1.61 5.18
N LYS A 95 -7.01 -2.86 5.61
CA LYS A 95 -5.92 -3.67 6.21
C LYS A 95 -4.78 -3.96 5.22
N LEU A 96 -5.07 -3.96 3.93
CA LEU A 96 -4.08 -4.11 2.87
C LEU A 96 -3.44 -2.77 2.46
N GLY A 97 -3.85 -1.65 3.06
CA GLY A 97 -3.39 -0.31 2.65
C GLY A 97 -3.98 0.16 1.33
N GLY A 98 -5.10 -0.42 0.88
CA GLY A 98 -5.75 -0.06 -0.37
C GLY A 98 -6.83 1.01 -0.23
N HIS A 99 -7.43 1.37 -1.36
CA HIS A 99 -8.52 2.34 -1.44
C HIS A 99 -9.81 1.69 -1.94
N LEU A 100 -10.93 2.08 -1.35
CA LEU A 100 -12.27 1.72 -1.78
C LEU A 100 -12.96 2.97 -2.34
N VAL A 101 -13.12 3.01 -3.66
CA VAL A 101 -13.77 4.12 -4.36
C VAL A 101 -15.24 3.81 -4.66
N ASN A 102 -16.07 4.85 -4.57
CA ASN A 102 -17.51 4.70 -4.79
C ASN A 102 -17.85 4.47 -6.25
N ASP A 103 -17.13 5.08 -7.19
CA ASP A 103 -17.34 4.97 -8.62
C ASP A 103 -16.09 4.44 -9.31
N TRP A 104 -16.26 3.93 -10.54
CA TRP A 104 -15.14 3.46 -11.32
C TRP A 104 -14.23 4.64 -11.71
N CYS A 105 -12.92 4.44 -11.61
CA CYS A 105 -11.89 5.32 -12.13
C CYS A 105 -10.79 4.50 -12.81
N ASN A 106 -9.91 5.15 -13.58
CA ASN A 106 -8.90 4.46 -14.38
C ASN A 106 -7.84 3.75 -13.50
N GLU A 107 -7.69 4.22 -12.27
CA GLU A 107 -6.81 3.69 -11.25
C GLU A 107 -7.34 2.38 -10.66
N CYS A 108 -8.64 2.06 -10.82
CA CYS A 108 -9.21 0.82 -10.31
C CYS A 108 -8.49 -0.43 -10.84
N ASP A 109 -8.19 -1.36 -9.94
CA ASP A 109 -7.59 -2.66 -10.23
C ASP A 109 -8.63 -3.77 -10.41
N LEU A 110 -9.76 -3.63 -9.70
CA LEU A 110 -10.83 -4.62 -9.72
C LEU A 110 -12.19 -4.07 -9.25
N VAL A 111 -13.25 -4.77 -9.67
CA VAL A 111 -14.62 -4.62 -9.16
C VAL A 111 -14.96 -5.83 -8.30
N VAL A 112 -15.49 -5.61 -7.10
CA VAL A 112 -16.01 -6.69 -6.24
C VAL A 112 -17.53 -6.77 -6.32
N MET A 113 -18.07 -7.98 -6.50
CA MET A 113 -19.52 -8.23 -6.48
C MET A 113 -19.88 -9.65 -6.04
N ASP A 114 -21.07 -9.83 -5.42
CA ASP A 114 -21.52 -11.14 -4.93
C ASP A 114 -21.97 -12.07 -6.07
N ASN A 115 -22.63 -11.51 -7.09
CA ASN A 115 -23.10 -12.21 -8.28
C ASN A 115 -22.88 -11.33 -9.50
N ILE A 116 -22.52 -11.91 -10.64
CA ILE A 116 -22.31 -11.14 -11.86
C ILE A 116 -23.61 -10.44 -12.27
N THR A 117 -23.57 -9.12 -12.31
CA THR A 117 -24.66 -8.25 -12.75
C THR A 117 -24.04 -7.18 -13.62
N VAL A 118 -24.43 -7.10 -14.89
CA VAL A 118 -23.82 -6.16 -15.83
C VAL A 118 -24.28 -4.74 -15.49
N THR A 119 -23.44 -4.01 -14.77
CA THR A 119 -23.58 -2.59 -14.46
C THR A 119 -22.56 -1.77 -15.26
N PHE A 120 -22.68 -0.44 -15.26
CA PHE A 120 -21.69 0.44 -15.88
C PHE A 120 -20.27 0.16 -15.37
N LYS A 121 -20.08 -0.02 -14.05
CA LYS A 121 -18.77 -0.35 -13.46
C LYS A 121 -18.19 -1.67 -13.98
N VAL A 122 -19.04 -2.66 -14.23
CA VAL A 122 -18.61 -3.96 -14.78
C VAL A 122 -18.22 -3.80 -16.25
N ILE A 123 -18.97 -3.01 -17.02
CA ILE A 123 -18.64 -2.69 -18.42
C ILE A 123 -17.29 -1.95 -18.48
N ASP A 124 -17.09 -0.93 -17.64
CA ASP A 124 -15.84 -0.18 -17.57
C ASP A 124 -14.65 -1.10 -17.22
N ALA A 125 -14.83 -1.99 -16.24
CA ALA A 125 -13.81 -2.97 -15.89
C ALA A 125 -13.46 -3.92 -17.04
N LEU A 126 -14.45 -4.39 -17.81
CA LEU A 126 -14.22 -5.23 -18.99
C LEU A 126 -13.46 -4.49 -20.09
N ILE A 127 -13.84 -3.24 -20.38
CA ILE A 127 -13.17 -2.40 -21.38
C ILE A 127 -11.71 -2.14 -20.96
N CYS A 128 -11.49 -1.86 -19.68
CA CYS A 128 -10.16 -1.64 -19.10
C CYS A 128 -9.37 -2.93 -18.85
N GLN A 129 -9.91 -4.11 -19.17
CA GLN A 129 -9.29 -5.42 -18.92
C GLN A 129 -8.91 -5.64 -17.45
N LYS A 130 -9.74 -5.16 -16.54
CA LYS A 130 -9.56 -5.26 -15.09
C LYS A 130 -10.33 -6.44 -14.52
N ARG A 131 -9.97 -6.83 -13.30
CA ARG A 131 -10.53 -8.01 -12.64
C ARG A 131 -11.95 -7.74 -12.15
N ILE A 132 -12.84 -8.71 -12.33
CA ILE A 132 -14.17 -8.74 -11.71
C ILE A 132 -14.15 -9.94 -10.79
N VAL A 133 -14.34 -9.72 -9.49
CA VAL A 133 -14.19 -10.71 -8.42
C VAL A 133 -15.45 -10.81 -7.59
#